data_AF-A0A6V7K656-F1
#
_entry.id   AF-A0A6V7K656-F1
#
_cell.length_a   1.000
_cell.length_b   1.000
_cell.length_c   1.000
_cell.angle_alpha   90.00
_cell.angle_beta   90.00
_cell.angle_gamma   90.00
#
_symmetry.space_group_name_H-M   'P 1'
#
loop_
_entity.id
_entity.type
_entity.pdbx_description
1 polymer ?
#
loop_
_entity_poly.entity_id
_entity_poly.type
_entity_poly.pdbx_seq_one_letter_code
_entity_poly.pdbx_strand_id
1 'polypeptide(L)'
;FDVLTTWYRYSKNMANLGIMTALVNFKQLEKRLSFYTKKASRPLVVILLGNMTGVESFRRIASRSDMGYPVWLFVFTAEKTPNACDFCRQPDDNPFYLSMRSEVLVSCCNSTYIEEWWSKTGENTDTQKLAVWDGRKLFWMVDRALYNRRKSLEKRGLRIVIAK
;
A
#
# COMPACT_ATOMS: atom_id res chain seq x y z
N PHE A 1 9.33 1.08 -23.12
CA PHE A 1 8.33 1.87 -23.86
C PHE A 1 6.92 1.44 -23.50
N ASP A 2 6.58 0.14 -23.53
CA ASP A 2 5.22 -0.39 -23.29
C ASP A 2 4.57 -0.03 -21.94
N VAL A 3 5.35 0.03 -20.86
CA VAL A 3 4.84 0.39 -19.52
C VAL A 3 4.31 1.83 -19.50
N LEU A 4 5.05 2.78 -20.10
CA LEU A 4 4.64 4.19 -20.15
C LEU A 4 3.37 4.36 -21.00
N THR A 5 3.29 3.67 -22.14
CA THR A 5 2.11 3.69 -23.03
C THR A 5 0.87 3.13 -22.32
N THR A 6 1.05 2.06 -21.54
CA THR A 6 -0.02 1.43 -20.75
C THR A 6 -0.57 2.37 -19.68
N TRP A 7 0.31 3.02 -18.90
CA TRP A 7 -0.10 3.96 -17.86
C TRP A 7 -0.71 5.25 -18.41
N TYR A 8 -0.22 5.73 -19.54
CA TYR A 8 -0.86 6.84 -20.24
C TYR A 8 -2.30 6.50 -20.62
N ARG A 9 -2.54 5.30 -21.17
CA ARG A 9 -3.89 4.82 -21.50
C ARG A 9 -4.78 4.72 -20.27
N TYR A 10 -4.28 4.16 -19.16
CA TYR A 10 -5.05 4.09 -17.91
C TYR A 10 -5.36 5.49 -17.36
N SER A 11 -4.39 6.40 -17.35
CA SER A 11 -4.59 7.77 -16.90
C SER A 11 -5.64 8.50 -17.74
N LYS A 12 -5.60 8.35 -19.07
CA LYS A 12 -6.62 8.90 -19.97
C LYS A 12 -8.00 8.31 -19.70
N ASN A 13 -8.11 7.00 -19.50
CA ASN A 13 -9.38 6.36 -19.17
C ASN A 13 -9.94 6.84 -17.82
N MET A 14 -9.08 6.98 -16.81
CA MET A 14 -9.48 7.52 -15.51
C MET A 14 -9.94 8.98 -15.62
N ALA A 15 -9.26 9.80 -16.41
CA ALA A 15 -9.66 11.17 -16.67
C ALA A 15 -11.04 11.26 -17.35
N ASN A 16 -11.34 10.36 -18.30
CA ASN A 16 -12.67 10.26 -18.92
C ASN A 16 -13.77 9.87 -17.91
N LEU A 17 -13.40 9.21 -16.81
CA LEU A 17 -14.30 8.90 -15.69
C LEU A 17 -14.33 10.01 -14.63
N GLY A 18 -13.69 11.16 -14.86
CA GLY A 18 -13.59 12.26 -13.89
C GLY A 18 -12.59 12.01 -12.75
N ILE A 19 -11.75 10.98 -12.85
CA ILE A 19 -10.76 10.63 -11.83
C ILE A 19 -9.42 11.27 -12.18
N MET A 20 -9.02 12.27 -11.39
CA MET A 20 -7.73 12.93 -11.55
C MET A 20 -6.59 11.96 -11.20
N THR A 21 -5.71 11.71 -12.16
CA THR A 21 -4.55 10.83 -12.00
C THR A 21 -3.26 11.57 -12.33
N ALA A 22 -2.19 11.25 -11.63
CA ALA A 22 -0.87 11.81 -11.90
C ALA A 22 0.19 10.70 -11.80
N LEU A 23 0.96 10.52 -12.87
CA LEU A 23 2.12 9.63 -12.88
C LEU A 23 3.33 10.40 -12.38
N VAL A 24 3.94 9.92 -11.31
CA VAL A 24 5.05 10.62 -10.64
C VAL A 24 6.14 9.62 -10.25
N ASN A 25 7.38 10.09 -10.24
CA ASN A 25 8.49 9.33 -9.65
C ASN A 25 8.53 9.52 -8.13
N PHE A 26 9.36 8.74 -7.44
CA PHE A 26 9.48 8.75 -5.98
C PHE A 26 9.86 10.13 -5.40
N LYS A 27 10.75 10.88 -6.05
CA LYS A 27 11.11 12.24 -5.60
C LYS A 27 9.91 13.20 -5.67
N GLN A 28 9.09 13.09 -6.71
CA GLN A 28 7.86 13.87 -6.84
C GLN A 28 6.78 13.40 -5.87
N LEU A 29 6.69 12.09 -5.62
CA LEU A 29 5.75 11.51 -4.66
C LEU A 29 6.00 12.05 -3.25
N GLU A 30 7.24 12.04 -2.76
CA GLU A 30 7.60 12.55 -1.43
C GLU A 30 7.13 14.00 -1.23
N LYS A 31 7.34 14.87 -2.24
CA LYS A 31 6.86 16.25 -2.24
C LYS A 31 5.34 16.37 -2.25
N ARG A 32 4.64 15.48 -2.95
CA ARG A 32 3.17 15.50 -3.03
C ARG A 32 2.54 14.97 -1.76
N LEU A 33 3.10 13.94 -1.14
CA LEU A 33 2.61 13.40 0.13
C LEU A 33 2.61 14.48 1.21
N SER A 34 3.68 15.27 1.33
CA SER A 34 3.73 16.37 2.32
C SER A 34 2.73 17.50 2.06
N PHE A 35 2.30 17.69 0.80
CA PHE A 35 1.22 18.61 0.45
C PHE A 35 -0.16 18.02 0.81
N TYR A 36 -0.40 16.75 0.47
CA TYR A 36 -1.69 16.11 0.68
C TYR A 36 -1.99 15.81 2.15
N THR A 37 -0.99 15.46 2.96
CA THR A 37 -1.20 15.23 4.42
C THR A 37 -1.82 16.43 5.15
N LYS A 38 -1.77 17.63 4.55
CA LYS A 38 -2.37 18.86 5.07
C LYS A 38 -3.78 19.16 4.52
N LYS A 39 -4.33 18.28 3.69
CA LYS A 39 -5.64 18.44 3.03
C LYS A 39 -6.65 17.42 3.56
N ALA A 40 -7.94 17.70 3.37
CA ALA A 40 -9.01 16.81 3.81
C ALA A 40 -9.15 15.55 2.93
N SER A 41 -8.73 15.61 1.66
CA SER A 41 -8.89 14.50 0.70
C SER A 41 -7.74 13.51 0.77
N ARG A 42 -8.05 12.26 1.13
CA ARG A 42 -7.09 11.14 1.15
C ARG A 42 -6.92 10.56 -0.26
N PRO A 43 -5.72 10.61 -0.87
CA PRO A 43 -5.50 10.04 -2.19
C PRO A 43 -5.35 8.51 -2.13
N LEU A 44 -5.70 7.84 -3.24
CA LEU A 44 -5.20 6.49 -3.54
C LEU A 44 -3.82 6.62 -4.18
N VAL A 45 -2.81 6.01 -3.57
CA VAL A 45 -1.44 5.99 -4.08
C VAL A 45 -1.11 4.59 -4.54
N VAL A 46 -0.87 4.43 -5.84
CA VAL A 46 -0.45 3.16 -6.45
C VAL A 46 1.05 3.17 -6.65
N ILE A 47 1.75 2.21 -6.05
CA ILE A 47 3.20 2.07 -6.12
C ILE A 47 3.53 0.76 -6.83
N LEU A 48 4.37 0.85 -7.85
CA LEU A 48 4.85 -0.30 -8.61
C LEU A 48 6.24 -0.69 -8.12
N LEU A 49 6.41 -1.94 -7.73
CA LEU A 49 7.65 -2.46 -7.16
C LEU A 49 8.11 -3.66 -7.98
N GLY A 50 9.03 -3.42 -8.93
CA GLY A 50 9.58 -4.47 -9.79
C GLY A 50 10.82 -5.16 -9.23
N ASN A 51 11.54 -4.52 -8.30
CA ASN A 51 12.78 -5.04 -7.73
C ASN A 51 13.04 -4.46 -6.33
N MET A 52 14.03 -5.01 -5.61
CA MET A 52 14.37 -4.58 -4.26
C MET A 52 14.93 -3.16 -4.19
N THR A 53 15.56 -2.64 -5.25
CA THR A 53 15.98 -1.23 -5.30
C THR A 53 14.78 -0.30 -5.21
N GLY A 54 13.66 -0.66 -5.86
CA GLY A 54 12.39 0.05 -5.73
C GLY A 54 11.82 -0.04 -4.33
N VAL A 55 11.81 -1.24 -3.73
CA VAL A 55 11.37 -1.48 -2.35
C VAL A 55 12.15 -0.59 -1.37
N GLU A 56 13.48 -0.62 -1.46
CA GLU A 56 14.37 0.14 -0.57
C GLU A 56 14.25 1.66 -0.80
N SER A 57 14.07 2.09 -2.05
CA SER A 57 13.85 3.50 -2.34
C SER A 57 12.53 4.00 -1.76
N PHE A 58 11.48 3.16 -1.79
CA PHE A 58 10.20 3.51 -1.18
C PHE A 58 10.25 3.45 0.35
N ARG A 59 10.98 2.49 0.95
CA ARG A 59 11.22 2.41 2.40
C ARG A 59 11.71 3.73 2.99
N ARG A 60 12.62 4.43 2.28
CA ARG A 60 13.12 5.75 2.71
C ARG A 60 12.06 6.86 2.66
N ILE A 61 11.08 6.76 1.76
CA ILE A 61 9.96 7.70 1.69
C ILE A 61 8.97 7.39 2.81
N ALA A 62 8.66 6.10 2.99
CA ALA A 62 7.75 5.61 4.02
C ALA A 62 8.22 6.01 5.43
N SER A 63 9.53 5.94 5.70
CA SER A 63 10.11 6.33 7.00
C SER A 63 9.90 7.81 7.37
N ARG A 64 9.54 8.65 6.40
CA ARG A 64 9.33 10.09 6.57
C ARG A 64 7.88 10.52 6.30
N SER A 65 6.99 9.57 6.04
CA SER A 65 5.61 9.81 5.64
C SER A 65 4.62 9.26 6.66
N ASP A 66 3.47 9.90 6.83
CA ASP A 66 2.35 9.29 7.56
C ASP A 66 1.69 8.22 6.67
N MET A 67 2.13 6.98 6.84
CA MET A 67 1.64 5.82 6.11
C MET A 67 0.19 5.45 6.50
N GLY A 68 -0.39 6.07 7.52
CA GLY A 68 -1.82 5.98 7.84
C GLY A 68 -2.70 6.98 7.07
N TYR A 69 -2.10 7.98 6.43
CA TYR A 69 -2.86 9.06 5.80
C TYR A 69 -3.49 8.66 4.46
N PRO A 70 -2.75 8.29 3.39
CA PRO A 70 -3.39 7.89 2.14
C PRO A 70 -3.82 6.42 2.16
N VAL A 71 -4.58 6.01 1.16
CA VAL A 71 -4.83 4.59 0.86
C VAL A 71 -3.75 4.12 -0.09
N TRP A 72 -3.09 3.01 0.23
CA TRP A 72 -1.98 2.48 -0.55
C TRP A 72 -2.39 1.23 -1.32
N LEU A 73 -1.92 1.15 -2.57
CA LEU A 73 -1.92 -0.08 -3.36
C LEU A 73 -0.49 -0.36 -3.81
N PHE A 74 0.13 -1.39 -3.24
CA PHE A 74 1.42 -1.89 -3.69
C PHE A 74 1.21 -3.00 -4.72
N VAL A 75 1.74 -2.80 -5.92
CA VAL A 75 1.72 -3.80 -6.99
C VAL A 75 3.16 -4.26 -7.23
N PHE A 76 3.46 -5.47 -6.78
CA PHE A 76 4.74 -6.09 -7.05
C PHE A 76 4.67 -6.78 -8.41
N THR A 77 5.55 -6.40 -9.32
CA THR A 77 5.59 -6.95 -10.67
C THR A 77 6.78 -7.91 -10.79
N ALA A 78 6.55 -9.09 -11.37
CA ALA A 78 7.62 -10.05 -11.65
C ALA A 78 8.46 -9.59 -12.85
N GLU A 79 9.41 -8.68 -12.62
CA GLU A 79 10.49 -8.46 -13.59
C GLU A 79 11.68 -9.36 -13.24
N LYS A 80 12.23 -10.02 -14.26
CA LYS A 80 13.37 -10.96 -14.26
C LYS A 80 14.20 -10.96 -12.96
N THR A 81 13.96 -11.94 -12.08
CA THR A 81 14.86 -12.50 -11.03
C THR A 81 15.60 -11.54 -10.06
N PRO A 82 15.74 -11.87 -8.77
CA PRO A 82 14.77 -12.33 -7.77
C PRO A 82 14.66 -11.30 -6.60
N ASN A 83 13.90 -11.63 -5.54
CA ASN A 83 13.78 -10.96 -4.23
C ASN A 83 12.53 -10.10 -3.99
N ALA A 84 12.01 -9.32 -4.96
CA ALA A 84 10.84 -8.47 -4.68
C ALA A 84 9.52 -9.26 -4.48
N CYS A 85 9.33 -10.35 -5.23
CA CYS A 85 8.16 -11.21 -5.05
C CYS A 85 8.23 -12.02 -3.75
N ASP A 86 9.42 -12.45 -3.34
CA ASP A 86 9.60 -13.22 -2.10
C ASP A 86 9.39 -12.31 -0.89
N PHE A 87 9.97 -11.11 -0.93
CA PHE A 87 9.67 -10.04 0.02
C PHE A 87 8.17 -9.71 0.08
N CYS A 88 7.47 -9.71 -1.05
CA CYS A 88 6.02 -9.49 -1.05
C CYS A 88 5.25 -10.62 -0.34
N ARG A 89 5.65 -11.89 -0.54
CA ARG A 89 4.96 -13.01 0.12
C ARG A 89 5.27 -13.07 1.62
N GLN A 90 6.45 -12.63 2.00
CA GLN A 90 6.93 -12.65 3.37
C GLN A 90 7.79 -11.40 3.63
N PRO A 91 7.16 -10.26 3.97
CA PRO A 91 7.91 -9.05 4.29
C PRO A 91 8.66 -9.22 5.60
N ASP A 92 9.93 -8.80 5.62
CA ASP A 92 10.75 -8.76 6.83
C ASP A 92 10.41 -7.51 7.66
N ASP A 93 10.15 -7.70 8.96
CA ASP A 93 9.81 -6.63 9.90
C ASP A 93 8.66 -5.73 9.40
N ASN A 94 8.74 -4.42 9.61
CA ASN A 94 7.81 -3.40 9.14
C ASN A 94 8.52 -2.41 8.18
N PRO A 95 8.83 -2.84 6.95
CA PRO A 95 9.74 -2.12 6.05
C PRO A 95 9.14 -0.82 5.53
N PHE A 96 7.81 -0.70 5.54
CA PHE A 96 7.10 0.48 5.09
C PHE A 96 6.51 1.29 6.25
N TYR A 97 7.00 1.11 7.48
CA TYR A 97 6.59 1.92 8.64
C TYR A 97 5.06 1.99 8.80
N LEU A 98 4.40 0.85 8.56
CA LEU A 98 2.96 0.72 8.66
C LEU A 98 2.51 0.83 10.11
N SER A 99 1.24 1.17 10.28
CA SER A 99 0.59 1.24 11.58
C SER A 99 -0.77 0.56 11.53
N MET A 100 -1.46 0.48 12.67
CA MET A 100 -2.81 -0.07 12.75
C MET A 100 -3.83 0.75 11.95
N ARG A 101 -3.52 2.03 11.63
CA ARG A 101 -4.34 2.90 10.78
C ARG A 101 -4.02 2.79 9.29
N SER A 102 -2.91 2.14 8.92
CA SER A 102 -2.50 2.03 7.53
C SER A 102 -3.49 1.20 6.72
N GLU A 103 -3.98 1.76 5.63
CA GLU A 103 -4.86 1.11 4.67
C GLU A 103 -4.03 0.72 3.45
N VAL A 104 -3.58 -0.53 3.42
CA VAL A 104 -2.66 -1.02 2.39
C VAL A 104 -3.23 -2.28 1.76
N LEU A 105 -3.40 -2.24 0.45
CA LEU A 105 -3.65 -3.40 -0.39
C LEU A 105 -2.37 -3.80 -1.12
N VAL A 106 -2.12 -5.09 -1.23
CA VAL A 106 -0.93 -5.64 -1.87
C VAL A 106 -1.31 -6.70 -2.89
N SER A 107 -0.76 -6.57 -4.09
CA SER A 107 -0.81 -7.56 -5.17
C SER A 107 0.59 -8.10 -5.40
N CYS A 108 0.83 -9.37 -5.04
CA CYS A 108 2.15 -10.00 -5.15
C CYS A 108 2.34 -10.78 -6.45
N CYS A 109 2.96 -10.16 -7.46
CA CYS A 109 3.43 -10.83 -8.68
C CYS A 109 2.35 -11.71 -9.33
N ASN A 110 2.55 -13.03 -9.37
CA ASN A 110 1.64 -13.97 -10.02
C ASN A 110 0.56 -14.51 -9.06
N SER A 111 0.48 -13.99 -7.83
CA SER A 111 -0.58 -14.34 -6.88
C SER A 111 -1.91 -13.80 -7.37
N THR A 112 -2.95 -14.62 -7.29
CA THR A 112 -4.33 -14.17 -7.48
C THR A 112 -4.90 -13.54 -6.22
N TYR A 113 -4.22 -13.65 -5.07
CA TYR A 113 -4.69 -13.04 -3.83
C TYR A 113 -4.32 -11.55 -3.77
N ILE A 114 -5.29 -10.75 -3.34
CA ILE A 114 -5.07 -9.39 -2.84
C ILE A 114 -4.99 -9.47 -1.32
N GLU A 115 -3.89 -8.96 -0.78
CA GLU A 115 -3.60 -8.99 0.65
C GLU A 115 -3.73 -7.61 1.28
N GLU A 116 -4.03 -7.59 2.57
CA GLU A 116 -3.95 -6.43 3.44
C GLU A 116 -2.63 -6.47 4.18
N TRP A 117 -1.89 -5.35 4.23
CA TRP A 117 -0.75 -5.19 5.11
C TRP A 117 -1.02 -4.11 6.17
N TRP A 118 -0.60 -4.35 7.41
CA TRP A 118 -0.59 -3.35 8.46
C TRP A 118 0.48 -3.69 9.49
N SER A 119 0.60 -2.90 10.55
CA SER A 119 1.41 -3.29 11.71
C SER A 119 0.68 -2.95 12.99
N LYS A 120 0.51 -3.92 13.88
CA LYS A 120 -0.03 -3.67 15.22
C LYS A 120 0.97 -2.96 16.14
N THR A 121 2.23 -3.38 16.08
CA THR A 121 3.28 -2.96 17.04
C THR A 121 4.24 -1.92 16.48
N GLY A 122 4.26 -1.75 15.16
CA GLY A 122 5.27 -0.98 14.44
C GLY A 122 6.52 -1.81 14.12
N GLU A 123 6.69 -3.01 14.68
CA GLU A 123 7.88 -3.85 14.53
C GLU A 123 7.76 -4.80 13.32
N ASN A 124 6.61 -5.48 13.19
CA ASN A 124 6.36 -6.49 12.15
C ASN A 124 5.18 -6.11 11.25
N THR A 125 5.20 -6.60 10.01
CA THR A 125 4.09 -6.50 9.07
C THR A 125 3.13 -7.66 9.29
N ASP A 126 1.91 -7.34 9.70
CA ASP A 126 0.79 -8.26 9.69
C ASP A 126 0.21 -8.35 8.27
N THR A 127 -0.09 -9.56 7.80
CA THR A 127 -0.69 -9.81 6.48
C THR A 127 -1.99 -10.59 6.58
N GLN A 128 -2.95 -10.30 5.71
CA GLN A 128 -4.20 -11.06 5.58
C GLN A 128 -4.68 -11.10 4.12
N LYS A 129 -5.05 -12.27 3.62
CA LYS A 129 -5.74 -12.38 2.32
C LYS A 129 -7.14 -11.77 2.41
N LEU A 130 -7.43 -10.77 1.58
CA LEU A 130 -8.71 -10.06 1.54
C LEU A 130 -9.62 -10.51 0.41
N ALA A 131 -9.06 -10.79 -0.75
CA ALA A 131 -9.82 -11.12 -1.94
C ALA A 131 -9.01 -11.98 -2.91
N VAL A 132 -9.71 -12.61 -3.84
CA VAL A 132 -9.13 -13.26 -5.01
C VAL A 132 -9.47 -12.44 -6.26
N TRP A 133 -8.47 -12.16 -7.08
CA TRP A 133 -8.58 -11.54 -8.39
C TRP A 133 -8.49 -12.60 -9.49
N ASP A 134 -9.53 -12.74 -10.31
CA ASP A 134 -9.58 -13.71 -11.42
C ASP A 134 -9.15 -13.12 -12.77
N GLY A 135 -8.69 -11.87 -12.80
CA GLY A 135 -8.40 -11.12 -14.03
C GLY A 135 -9.54 -10.18 -14.47
N ARG A 136 -10.73 -10.30 -13.89
CA ARG A 136 -11.92 -9.49 -14.24
C ARG A 136 -12.64 -8.94 -13.02
N LYS A 137 -12.72 -9.71 -11.94
CA LYS A 137 -13.49 -9.40 -10.73
C LYS A 137 -12.71 -9.76 -9.46
N LEU A 138 -13.04 -9.04 -8.39
CA LEU A 138 -12.60 -9.34 -7.04
C LEU A 138 -13.67 -10.15 -6.31
N PHE A 139 -13.25 -11.27 -5.74
CA PHE A 139 -14.05 -12.09 -4.84
C PHE A 139 -13.56 -11.87 -3.42
N TRP A 140 -14.33 -11.15 -2.61
CA TRP A 140 -13.98 -10.82 -1.24
C TRP A 140 -14.08 -12.07 -0.34
N MET A 141 -13.03 -12.30 0.44
CA MET A 141 -12.93 -13.38 1.42
C MET A 141 -13.28 -12.91 2.84
N VAL A 142 -13.51 -11.61 3.01
CA VAL A 142 -13.82 -10.98 4.30
C VAL A 142 -15.13 -10.18 4.19
N ASP A 143 -15.90 -10.18 5.27
CA ASP A 143 -17.23 -9.55 5.37
C ASP A 143 -17.30 -8.43 6.42
N ARG A 144 -16.25 -8.27 7.25
CA ARG A 144 -16.18 -7.26 8.32
C ARG A 144 -15.38 -6.03 7.89
N ALA A 145 -15.72 -4.88 8.45
CA ALA A 145 -14.93 -3.65 8.32
C ALA A 145 -13.51 -3.79 8.89
N LEU A 146 -12.58 -2.97 8.40
CA LEU A 146 -11.13 -3.04 8.68
C LEU A 146 -10.80 -3.12 10.19
N TYR A 147 -11.29 -2.18 11.00
CA TYR A 147 -11.00 -2.15 12.44
C TYR A 147 -11.58 -3.35 13.20
N ASN A 148 -12.70 -3.91 12.75
CA ASN A 148 -13.30 -5.09 13.37
C ASN A 148 -12.47 -6.36 13.13
N ARG A 149 -11.73 -6.42 12.02
CA ARG A 149 -10.79 -7.51 11.74
C ARG A 149 -9.50 -7.37 12.55
N ARG A 150 -9.01 -6.14 12.74
CA ARG A 150 -7.76 -5.82 13.45
C ARG A 150 -7.90 -5.73 14.99
N LYS A 151 -8.96 -6.27 15.58
CA LYS A 151 -9.39 -6.06 16.98
C LYS A 151 -8.42 -6.49 18.10
N SER A 152 -7.29 -7.13 17.80
CA SER A 152 -6.32 -7.60 18.81
C SER A 152 -5.14 -6.64 18.92
N LEU A 153 -4.87 -6.16 20.14
CA LEU A 153 -3.67 -5.39 20.49
C LEU A 153 -2.55 -6.27 21.09
N GLU A 154 -2.61 -7.59 20.90
CA GLU A 154 -1.60 -8.54 21.40
C GLU A 154 -1.32 -8.39 22.90
N LYS A 155 -2.39 -8.19 23.68
CA LYS A 155 -2.35 -8.02 25.14
C LYS A 155 -1.59 -6.76 25.63
N ARG A 156 -1.26 -5.81 24.74
CA ARG A 156 -0.69 -4.51 25.14
C ARG A 156 -1.77 -3.62 25.79
N GLY A 157 -1.42 -2.95 26.90
CA GLY A 157 -2.31 -2.03 27.60
C GLY A 157 -2.48 -0.70 26.87
N LEU A 158 -3.70 -0.16 26.89
CA LEU A 158 -3.97 1.19 26.38
C LEU A 158 -3.51 2.24 27.40
N ARG A 159 -2.65 3.16 26.97
CA ARG A 159 -2.32 4.37 27.76
C ARG A 159 -3.24 5.50 27.32
N ILE A 160 -4.17 5.87 28.18
CA ILE A 160 -5.09 6.99 27.96
C ILE A 160 -4.45 8.23 28.57
N VAL A 161 -4.25 9.27 27.77
CA VAL A 161 -3.82 10.59 28.25
C VAL A 161 -4.97 11.55 28.03
N ILE A 162 -5.42 12.18 29.11
CA ILE A 162 -6.46 13.22 29.07
C ILE A 162 -5.74 14.56 29.03
N ALA A 163 -5.89 15.30 27.93
CA ALA A 163 -5.45 16.69 27.84
C ALA A 163 -6.55 17.61 28.40
N LYS A 164 -6.16 18.55 29.27
CA LYS A 164 -7.01 19.64 29.76
C LYS A 164 -6.89 20.86 28.87
#